data_AF-A0A821JCB6-F1
#
_entry.id   AF-A0A821JCB6-F1
#
_cell.length_a   1.000
_cell.length_b   1.000
_cell.length_c   1.000
_cell.angle_alpha   90.00
_cell.angle_beta   90.00
_cell.angle_gamma   90.00
#
_symmetry.space_group_name_H-M   'P 1'
#
loop_
_entity.id
_entity.type
_entity.pdbx_description
1 polymer ?
#
loop_
_entity_poly.entity_id
_entity_poly.type
_entity_poly.pdbx_seq_one_letter_code
_entity_poly.pdbx_strand_id
1 'polypeptide(L)'
;MIRYSQHGDLLYRCAQELLSPQELLDYTLPIYCRSYSECVDRDLFEKFGLELVKADAINVKSDLGEKIRNGEIILGYLAQVQTAAVRTACEYPLKQALISNRQPSTEEIVKILDQYWDLHEKGMKEQSYDFNTDMMVIDLVLKKIIK
;
A
#
# COMPACT_ATOMS: atom_id res chain seq x y z
N MET A 1 -13.05 13.66 -7.63
CA MET A 1 -12.05 13.91 -6.56
C MET A 1 -11.77 12.56 -5.92
N ILE A 2 -10.71 11.88 -6.33
CA ILE A 2 -10.33 10.59 -5.78
C ILE A 2 -9.80 10.89 -4.38
N ARG A 3 -10.55 10.52 -3.34
CA ARG A 3 -10.03 10.57 -1.97
C ARG A 3 -9.01 9.43 -1.88
N TYR A 4 -7.73 9.76 -1.91
CA TYR A 4 -6.70 8.80 -1.51
C TYR A 4 -7.06 8.30 -0.11
N SER A 5 -6.98 6.99 0.11
CA SER A 5 -7.14 6.45 1.45
C SER A 5 -6.08 7.11 2.35
N GLN A 6 -6.40 7.36 3.62
CA GLN A 6 -5.44 7.96 4.58
C GLN A 6 -4.10 7.20 4.61
N HIS A 7 -4.13 5.90 4.29
CA HIS A 7 -2.96 5.06 4.07
C HIS A 7 -2.14 5.44 2.85
N GLY A 8 -2.77 5.75 1.70
CA GLY A 8 -2.07 6.24 0.52
C GLY A 8 -1.22 7.46 0.86
N ASP A 9 -1.85 8.50 1.43
CA ASP A 9 -1.16 9.75 1.80
C ASP A 9 -0.01 9.51 2.80
N LEU A 10 -0.20 8.58 3.75
CA LEU A 10 0.86 8.19 4.67
C LEU A 10 2.02 7.50 3.94
N LEU A 11 1.74 6.54 3.06
CA LEU A 11 2.74 5.83 2.26
C LEU A 11 3.59 6.78 1.40
N TYR A 12 2.96 7.80 0.80
CA TYR A 12 3.68 8.80 0.01
C TYR A 12 4.60 9.66 0.87
N ARG A 13 4.12 10.14 2.02
CA ARG A 13 4.96 10.92 2.94
C ARG A 13 6.16 10.10 3.43
N CYS A 14 5.96 8.83 3.79
CA CYS A 14 7.07 7.94 4.15
C CYS A 14 8.07 7.77 2.98
N ALA A 15 7.58 7.65 1.75
CA ALA A 15 8.43 7.49 0.57
C ALA A 15 9.24 8.76 0.27
N GLN A 16 8.63 9.92 0.42
CA GLN A 16 9.26 11.22 0.15
C GLN A 16 10.49 11.48 1.04
N GLU A 17 10.52 10.92 2.25
CA GLU A 17 11.66 11.04 3.18
C GLU A 17 12.87 10.19 2.76
N LEU A 18 12.67 9.13 1.97
CA LEU A 18 13.68 8.09 1.73
C LEU A 18 14.07 7.93 0.25
N LEU A 19 13.17 8.29 -0.66
CA LEU A 19 13.31 8.05 -2.09
C LEU A 19 13.75 9.33 -2.82
N SER A 20 14.52 9.15 -3.89
CA SER A 20 14.79 10.22 -4.86
C SER A 20 13.51 10.56 -5.64
N PRO A 21 13.44 11.71 -6.35
CA PRO A 21 12.27 12.06 -7.13
C PRO A 21 11.84 10.99 -8.16
N GLN A 22 12.80 10.33 -8.81
CA GLN A 22 12.50 9.29 -9.79
C GLN A 22 11.96 8.02 -9.14
N GLU A 23 12.56 7.58 -8.03
CA GLU A 23 12.07 6.43 -7.28
C GLU A 23 10.71 6.68 -6.64
N LEU A 24 10.49 7.90 -6.15
CA LEU A 24 9.20 8.32 -5.64
C LEU A 24 8.16 8.24 -6.75
N LEU A 25 8.46 8.71 -7.96
CA LEU A 25 7.56 8.59 -9.10
C LEU A 25 7.25 7.11 -9.41
N ASP A 26 8.28 6.28 -9.51
CA ASP A 26 8.14 4.85 -9.86
C ASP A 26 7.42 4.04 -8.77
N TYR A 27 7.53 4.44 -7.51
CA TYR A 27 6.82 3.83 -6.38
C TYR A 27 5.37 4.30 -6.28
N THR A 28 5.14 5.60 -6.48
CA THR A 28 3.84 6.21 -6.26
C THR A 28 2.87 5.92 -7.38
N LEU A 29 3.30 5.88 -8.65
CA LEU A 29 2.43 5.52 -9.78
C LEU A 29 1.69 4.19 -9.55
N PRO A 30 2.37 3.07 -9.25
CA PRO A 30 1.70 1.79 -9.02
C PRO A 30 0.80 1.73 -7.79
N ILE A 31 0.91 2.68 -6.85
CA ILE A 31 0.09 2.72 -5.62
C ILE A 31 -1.08 3.69 -5.76
N TYR A 32 -0.84 4.85 -6.37
CA TYR A 32 -1.78 5.95 -6.53
C TYR A 32 -2.64 5.81 -7.79
N CYS A 33 -2.10 5.24 -8.87
CA CYS A 33 -2.85 4.90 -10.09
C CYS A 33 -3.57 3.53 -9.98
N ARG A 34 -3.82 3.06 -8.76
CA ARG A 34 -4.74 1.94 -8.50
C ARG A 34 -6.08 2.47 -8.02
N SER A 35 -6.65 3.46 -8.72
CA SER A 35 -8.10 3.62 -8.62
C SER A 35 -8.77 2.36 -9.17
N TYR A 36 -9.92 1.96 -8.63
CA TYR A 36 -10.68 0.81 -9.16
C TYR A 36 -10.87 0.91 -10.69
N SER A 37 -11.08 2.13 -11.20
CA SER A 37 -11.16 2.45 -12.63
C SER A 37 -9.88 2.13 -13.42
N GLU A 38 -8.70 2.37 -12.87
CA GLU A 38 -7.41 2.04 -13.52
C GLU A 38 -7.06 0.55 -13.40
N CYS A 39 -7.53 -0.08 -12.33
CA CYS A 39 -7.50 -1.53 -12.13
C CYS A 39 -8.44 -2.32 -13.05
N VAL A 40 -9.31 -1.64 -13.79
CA VAL A 40 -10.13 -2.22 -14.86
C VAL A 40 -9.88 -1.52 -16.20
N ASP A 41 -8.83 -0.69 -16.28
CA ASP A 41 -8.46 0.04 -17.49
C ASP A 41 -7.84 -0.91 -18.50
N ARG A 42 -8.55 -1.04 -19.63
CA ARG A 42 -8.22 -1.94 -20.71
C ARG A 42 -6.88 -1.59 -21.37
N ASP A 43 -6.55 -0.30 -21.50
CA ASP A 43 -5.33 0.15 -22.18
C ASP A 43 -4.10 -0.17 -21.33
N LEU A 44 -4.22 0.00 -20.01
CA LEU A 44 -3.18 -0.36 -19.05
C LEU A 44 -2.96 -1.88 -19.03
N PHE A 45 -4.04 -2.65 -19.06
CA PHE A 45 -3.99 -4.11 -19.09
C PHE A 45 -3.36 -4.64 -20.38
N GLU A 46 -3.71 -4.04 -21.52
CA GLU A 46 -3.12 -4.39 -22.81
C GLU A 46 -1.62 -4.08 -22.85
N LYS A 47 -1.18 -2.92 -22.36
CA LYS A 47 0.23 -2.54 -22.25
C LYS A 47 1.06 -3.57 -21.48
N PHE A 48 0.51 -4.10 -20.40
CA PHE A 48 1.21 -5.07 -19.56
C PHE A 48 0.88 -6.53 -19.89
N GLY A 49 0.12 -6.81 -20.95
CA GLY A 49 -0.29 -8.18 -21.30
C GLY A 49 -1.03 -8.87 -20.16
N LEU A 50 -1.97 -8.17 -19.53
CA LEU A 50 -2.80 -8.66 -18.44
C LEU A 50 -4.25 -8.76 -18.91
N GLU A 51 -4.95 -9.79 -18.44
CA GLU A 51 -6.37 -10.01 -18.64
C GLU A 51 -7.05 -10.07 -17.27
N LEU A 52 -8.11 -9.29 -17.04
CA LEU A 52 -8.95 -9.43 -15.86
C LEU A 52 -9.75 -10.73 -15.97
N VAL A 53 -9.47 -11.70 -15.11
CA VAL A 53 -10.25 -12.94 -15.03
C VAL A 53 -11.46 -12.76 -14.12
N LYS A 54 -11.26 -12.08 -12.99
CA LYS A 54 -12.28 -11.91 -11.95
C LYS A 54 -11.99 -10.66 -11.13
N ALA A 55 -13.05 -9.97 -10.71
CA ALA A 55 -13.00 -8.96 -9.67
C ALA A 55 -14.02 -9.31 -8.57
N ASP A 56 -13.58 -9.39 -7.33
CA ASP A 56 -14.43 -9.62 -6.17
C ASP A 56 -14.38 -8.41 -5.24
N ALA A 57 -15.54 -7.83 -4.94
CA ALA A 57 -15.64 -6.84 -3.87
C ALA A 57 -15.87 -7.58 -2.55
N ILE A 58 -14.93 -7.44 -1.64
CA ILE A 58 -14.94 -8.05 -0.31
C ILE A 58 -15.12 -6.94 0.71
N ASN A 59 -16.23 -7.01 1.45
CA ASN A 59 -16.40 -6.17 2.63
C ASN A 59 -15.66 -6.81 3.79
N VAL A 60 -14.52 -6.21 4.14
CA VAL A 60 -13.75 -6.57 5.33
C VAL A 60 -14.30 -5.77 6.49
N LYS A 61 -14.94 -6.49 7.43
CA LYS A 61 -15.33 -5.93 8.73
C LYS A 61 -14.20 -6.17 9.72
N SER A 62 -13.71 -5.09 10.32
CA SER A 62 -12.71 -5.15 11.37
C SER A 62 -13.33 -4.67 12.69
N ASP A 63 -13.17 -5.47 13.75
CA ASP A 63 -13.57 -5.11 15.12
C ASP A 63 -12.45 -4.37 15.88
N LEU A 64 -11.28 -4.20 15.26
CA LEU A 64 -10.10 -3.65 15.95
C LEU A 64 -10.34 -2.22 16.47
N GLY A 65 -11.14 -1.43 15.75
CA GLY A 65 -11.53 -0.10 16.20
C GLY A 65 -12.38 -0.10 17.47
N GLU A 66 -13.30 -1.06 17.56
CA GLU A 66 -14.12 -1.26 18.74
C GLU A 66 -13.28 -1.76 19.92
N LYS A 67 -12.37 -2.71 19.67
CA LYS A 67 -11.43 -3.22 20.68
C LYS A 67 -10.54 -2.12 21.26
N ILE A 68 -10.12 -1.13 20.47
CA ILE A 68 -9.39 0.04 20.99
C ILE A 68 -10.29 0.88 21.89
N ARG A 69 -11.50 1.21 21.43
CA ARG A 69 -12.45 2.04 22.19
C ARG A 69 -12.84 1.39 23.52
N ASN A 70 -12.90 0.06 23.55
CA ASN A 70 -13.18 -0.72 24.74
C ASN A 70 -11.93 -0.96 25.62
N GLY A 71 -10.74 -0.54 25.17
CA GLY A 71 -9.49 -0.75 25.89
C GLY A 71 -8.96 -2.19 25.87
N GLU A 72 -9.50 -3.05 25.00
CA GLU A 72 -9.09 -4.45 24.85
C GLU A 72 -7.73 -4.58 24.13
N ILE A 73 -7.41 -3.63 23.25
CA ILE A 73 -6.10 -3.52 22.60
C ILE A 73 -5.61 -2.08 22.63
N ILE A 74 -4.28 -1.91 22.62
CA ILE A 74 -3.65 -0.59 22.56
C ILE A 74 -3.45 -0.13 21.11
N LEU A 75 -3.42 1.18 20.89
CA LEU A 75 -3.19 1.79 19.57
C LEU A 75 -1.92 1.29 18.89
N GLY A 76 -0.85 1.04 19.66
CA GLY A 76 0.41 0.52 19.13
C GLY A 76 0.25 -0.85 18.46
N TYR A 77 -0.58 -1.73 19.02
CA TYR A 77 -0.85 -3.05 18.43
C TYR A 77 -1.61 -2.94 17.11
N LEU A 78 -2.59 -2.04 17.02
CA LEU A 78 -3.28 -1.80 15.76
C LEU A 78 -2.34 -1.24 14.68
N ALA A 79 -1.49 -0.27 15.04
CA ALA A 79 -0.53 0.31 14.11
C ALA A 79 0.40 -0.76 13.51
N GLN A 80 0.85 -1.72 14.34
CA GLN A 80 1.65 -2.86 13.89
C GLN A 80 0.88 -3.76 12.93
N VAL A 81 -0.35 -4.16 13.27
CA VAL A 81 -1.17 -5.04 12.42
C VAL A 81 -1.49 -4.40 11.08
N GLN A 82 -1.88 -3.12 11.08
CA GLN A 82 -2.18 -2.37 9.86
C GLN A 82 -0.92 -2.18 9.00
N THR A 83 0.21 -1.82 9.61
CA THR A 83 1.49 -1.70 8.90
C THR A 83 1.90 -3.02 8.27
N ALA A 84 1.77 -4.14 8.99
CA ALA A 84 2.04 -5.47 8.44
C ALA A 84 1.13 -5.79 7.24
N ALA A 85 -0.17 -5.50 7.33
CA ALA A 85 -1.11 -5.72 6.25
C ALA A 85 -0.75 -4.90 4.99
N VAL A 86 -0.53 -3.59 5.15
CA VAL A 86 -0.15 -2.71 4.04
C VAL A 86 1.21 -3.10 3.44
N ARG A 87 2.17 -3.48 4.28
CA ARG A 87 3.49 -3.96 3.87
C ARG A 87 3.41 -5.11 2.87
N THR A 88 2.49 -6.06 3.08
CA THR A 88 2.33 -7.19 2.15
C THR A 88 1.94 -6.76 0.72
N ALA A 89 1.20 -5.66 0.57
CA ALA A 89 0.76 -5.16 -0.72
C ALA A 89 1.78 -4.20 -1.38
N CYS A 90 2.55 -3.47 -0.56
CA CYS A 90 3.32 -2.31 -1.02
C CYS A 90 4.85 -2.50 -1.00
N GLU A 91 5.38 -3.50 -0.30
CA GLU A 91 6.84 -3.70 -0.21
C GLU A 91 7.46 -4.06 -1.56
N TYR A 92 6.82 -4.93 -2.35
CA TYR A 92 7.37 -5.34 -3.63
C TYR A 92 7.53 -4.16 -4.61
N PRO A 93 6.51 -3.31 -4.85
CA PRO A 93 6.67 -2.09 -5.63
C PRO A 93 7.78 -1.16 -5.10
N LEU A 94 7.89 -0.98 -3.78
CA LEU A 94 8.94 -0.16 -3.17
C LEU A 94 10.33 -0.70 -3.49
N LYS A 95 10.50 -2.02 -3.34
CA LYS A 95 11.76 -2.71 -3.65
C LYS A 95 12.11 -2.61 -5.14
N GLN A 96 11.12 -2.71 -6.04
CA GLN A 96 11.36 -2.55 -7.48
C GLN A 96 11.79 -1.12 -7.85
N ALA A 97 11.20 -0.11 -7.23
CA ALA A 97 11.59 1.29 -7.44
C ALA A 97 13.06 1.54 -7.05
N LEU A 98 13.50 1.00 -5.91
CA LEU A 98 14.89 1.07 -5.43
C LEU A 98 15.86 0.36 -6.39
N ILE A 99 15.55 -0.89 -6.77
CA ILE A 99 16.42 -1.71 -7.63
C ILE A 99 16.62 -1.08 -9.00
N SER A 100 15.55 -0.57 -9.59
CA SER A 100 15.55 -0.03 -10.97
C SER A 100 16.38 1.25 -11.11
N ASN A 101 16.51 2.02 -10.02
CA ASN A 101 17.13 3.35 -10.06
C ASN A 101 18.55 3.38 -9.46
N ARG A 102 18.82 2.58 -8.42
CA ARG A 102 20.10 2.68 -7.67
C ARG A 102 21.01 1.45 -7.79
N GLN A 103 20.50 0.29 -8.23
CA GLN A 103 21.19 -1.00 -8.06
C GLN A 103 21.80 -1.18 -6.64
N PRO A 104 21.04 -0.92 -5.56
CA PRO A 104 21.56 -0.92 -4.20
C PRO A 104 21.92 -2.34 -3.74
N SER A 105 22.78 -2.44 -2.72
CA SER A 105 23.08 -3.73 -2.09
C SER A 105 21.87 -4.28 -1.34
N THR A 106 21.88 -5.59 -1.06
CA THR A 106 20.83 -6.22 -0.24
C THR A 106 20.71 -5.57 1.13
N GLU A 107 21.83 -5.22 1.78
CA GLU A 107 21.82 -4.56 3.09
C GLU A 107 21.19 -3.17 3.03
N GLU A 108 21.48 -2.41 1.95
CA GLU A 108 20.90 -1.08 1.77
C GLU A 108 19.39 -1.15 1.55
N ILE A 109 18.91 -2.12 0.75
CA ILE A 109 17.48 -2.35 0.55
C ILE A 109 16.81 -2.65 1.89
N VAL A 110 17.35 -3.58 2.68
CA VAL A 110 16.78 -3.95 4.00
C VAL A 110 16.70 -2.73 4.90
N LYS A 111 17.78 -1.94 4.98
CA LYS A 111 17.81 -0.72 5.80
C LYS A 111 16.75 0.29 5.40
N ILE A 112 16.59 0.56 4.10
CA ILE A 112 15.57 1.50 3.61
C ILE A 112 14.16 0.98 3.89
N LEU A 113 13.91 -0.31 3.67
CA LEU A 113 12.61 -0.92 3.94
C LEU A 113 12.25 -0.86 5.43
N ASP A 114 13.20 -1.18 6.32
CA ASP A 114 12.95 -1.10 7.76
C ASP A 114 12.65 0.33 8.19
N GLN A 115 13.43 1.32 7.73
CA GLN A 115 13.15 2.73 7.99
C GLN A 115 11.79 3.18 7.46
N TYR A 116 11.42 2.72 6.26
CA TYR A 116 10.14 3.05 5.65
C TYR A 116 8.97 2.54 6.49
N TRP A 117 9.02 1.29 6.94
CA TRP A 117 7.95 0.68 7.71
C TRP A 117 7.89 1.20 9.15
N ASP A 118 9.03 1.56 9.74
CA ASP A 118 9.07 2.26 11.03
C ASP A 118 8.40 3.63 10.95
N LEU A 119 8.65 4.39 9.87
CA LEU A 119 7.98 5.67 9.62
C LEU A 119 6.47 5.48 9.42
N HIS A 120 6.05 4.45 8.69
CA HIS A 120 4.64 4.15 8.49
C HIS A 120 3.96 3.79 9.81
N GLU A 121 4.52 2.87 10.60
CA GLU A 121 3.95 2.47 11.89
C GLU A 121 3.87 3.66 12.86
N LYS A 122 4.89 4.53 12.87
CA LYS A 122 4.87 5.77 13.64
C LYS A 122 3.73 6.69 13.19
N GLY A 123 3.60 6.93 11.88
CA GLY A 123 2.53 7.77 11.34
C GLY A 123 1.13 7.22 11.63
N MET A 124 0.97 5.90 11.66
CA MET A 124 -0.27 5.24 12.08
C MET A 124 -0.66 5.55 13.53
N LYS A 125 0.34 5.65 14.43
CA LYS A 125 0.11 5.98 15.86
C LYS A 125 -0.26 7.45 16.07
N GLU A 126 0.17 8.33 15.17
CA GLU A 126 0.00 9.78 15.29
C GLU A 126 -1.27 10.30 14.59
N GLN A 127 -1.85 9.52 13.67
CA GLN A 127 -3.10 9.88 13.00
C GLN A 127 -4.34 9.54 13.84
N SER A 128 -5.29 10.46 13.88
CA SER A 128 -6.65 10.22 14.38
C SER A 128 -7.43 9.42 13.34
N TYR A 129 -7.38 8.10 13.45
CA TYR A 129 -8.19 7.22 12.61
C TYR A 129 -9.64 7.19 13.11
N ASP A 130 -10.60 7.33 12.18
CA ASP A 130 -11.96 6.91 12.44
C ASP A 130 -12.00 5.39 12.26
N PHE A 131 -11.88 4.65 13.36
CA PHE A 131 -11.69 3.20 13.34
C PHE A 131 -12.96 2.41 12.97
N ASN A 132 -14.04 3.08 12.56
CA ASN A 132 -15.21 2.43 11.95
C ASN A 132 -14.83 2.00 10.53
N THR A 133 -14.29 0.78 10.42
CA THR A 133 -13.69 0.28 9.17
C THR A 133 -14.52 -0.85 8.60
N ASP A 134 -15.69 -0.49 8.06
CA ASP A 134 -16.21 -1.23 6.90
C ASP A 134 -15.28 -0.86 5.73
N MET A 135 -14.31 -1.74 5.44
CA MET A 135 -13.44 -1.57 4.28
C MET A 135 -13.95 -2.43 3.14
N MET A 136 -14.26 -1.80 2.01
CA MET A 136 -14.47 -2.54 0.77
C MET A 136 -13.12 -2.71 0.08
N VAL A 137 -12.62 -3.94 0.08
CA VAL A 137 -11.45 -4.36 -0.69
C VAL A 137 -11.92 -4.90 -2.02
N ILE A 138 -11.18 -4.64 -3.09
CA ILE A 138 -11.46 -5.22 -4.40
C ILE A 138 -10.28 -6.11 -4.77
N ASP A 139 -10.54 -7.42 -4.77
CA ASP A 139 -9.59 -8.41 -5.23
C ASP A 139 -9.70 -8.57 -6.74
N LEU A 140 -8.55 -8.49 -7.42
CA LEU A 140 -8.47 -8.64 -8.87
C LEU A 140 -7.64 -9.87 -9.18
N VAL A 141 -8.26 -10.85 -9.85
CA VAL A 141 -7.57 -12.01 -10.40
C VAL A 141 -7.16 -11.66 -11.82
N LEU A 142 -5.85 -11.50 -12.02
CA LEU A 142 -5.27 -11.15 -13.31
C LEU A 142 -4.53 -12.36 -13.91
N LYS A 143 -4.70 -12.57 -15.21
CA LYS A 143 -3.95 -13.57 -15.98
C LYS A 143 -2.96 -12.86 -16.89
N LYS A 144 -1.69 -13.30 -16.87
CA LYS A 144 -0.71 -12.88 -17.86
C LYS A 144 -1.01 -13.56 -19.20
N ILE A 145 -1.14 -12.76 -20.26
CA ILE A 145 -1.22 -13.23 -21.63
C ILE A 145 0.10 -12.91 -22.31
N ILE A 146 0.79 -13.95 -22.78
CA ILE A 146 1.96 -13.81 -23.65
C ILE A 146 1.39 -13.65 -25.06
N LYS A 147 1.54 -12.45 -25.63
CA LYS A 147 1.26 -12.19 -27.04
C LYS A 147 2.51 -12.47 -27.86
#